data_AF-A0A949HIU4-F1
#
_entry.id   AF-A0A949HIU4-F1
#
_cell.length_a   1.000
_cell.length_b   1.000
_cell.length_c   1.000
_cell.angle_alpha   90.00
_cell.angle_beta   90.00
_cell.angle_gamma   90.00
#
_symmetry.space_group_name_H-M   'P 1'
#
loop_
_entity.id
_entity.type
_entity.pdbx_description
1 polymer ?
#
loop_
_entity_poly.entity_id
_entity_poly.type
_entity_poly.pdbx_seq_one_letter_code
_entity_poly.pdbx_strand_id
1 'polypeptide(L)'
;MLLRSAAATAAATVLLALPASASAGPGDPSRLWTYADGVTQRMEQYWKKRQQYYSGFPFRKTVSMLTLFSNARIARYEGPSRKDERIEPLARQLITWPTYITSMSDARNPNSTHPHAPGFTSGTADEPGTQHVAISNEAMSALGLAVKSGALPRELEQEIARKVYAVARGPRFTYPSVEVNQVNWQIGAWLATARATGNWGQPIRQARAYLRAFIDGMRRPMPGYILPNLTSGLGLNYSPAEPASAPINQTSSTEYASVIFSGFDAYDEMLRRGMKRLPSGQEAKVRRWARRIITGEWMHDGWPNWDSGRGYERWQMVAYFAWCVEGLTTMSSSRHLVGEADRRRARWLLYRALDRYQWLVEKGLKKSTRYGIRPLSDMDPDVANQITDARLGAHASAAALAQVGPPGRTPGGWSWWDGERRRLTVSNPRYSAALITPINRIGYGGLEPARFVDSEGRAITSVGSTSSQAGMRASVGGRLVGLTQGRYQTVLNGIRGWRPRRVGGGSPSIGARGGAILVRHDFTPRQITTRYEVRARNARTELRIPFWGKLTKREVTKIRDGLRIRTENTEGTKVEMLIRSERPISGQWRSIGEVRSSPGTRTVFLVRGSSSGRTGTTVVMRPLS
;
A
#
# COMPACT_ATOMS: atom_id res chain seq x y z
N MET A 1 -28.13 8.84 82.32
CA MET A 1 -28.80 7.69 81.67
C MET A 1 -29.85 8.22 80.71
N LEU A 2 -29.50 8.41 79.43
CA LEU A 2 -30.36 8.35 78.24
C LEU A 2 -29.55 8.82 77.02
N LEU A 3 -29.44 7.91 76.06
CA LEU A 3 -28.70 7.98 74.81
C LEU A 3 -29.44 8.82 73.76
N ARG A 4 -28.69 9.56 72.93
CA ARG A 4 -28.88 9.62 71.47
C ARG A 4 -27.54 9.95 70.78
N SER A 5 -26.88 8.91 70.27
CA SER A 5 -25.76 9.01 69.33
C SER A 5 -26.30 8.90 67.91
N ALA A 6 -26.02 9.89 67.06
CA ALA A 6 -26.20 9.80 65.62
C ALA A 6 -24.80 9.71 64.98
N ALA A 7 -24.51 8.56 64.40
CA ALA A 7 -23.30 8.31 63.62
C ALA A 7 -23.51 8.79 62.18
N ALA A 8 -22.61 9.66 61.70
CA ALA A 8 -22.47 9.97 60.29
C ALA A 8 -21.10 9.46 59.84
N THR A 9 -21.11 8.35 59.09
CA THR A 9 -19.92 7.72 58.51
C THR A 9 -19.58 8.42 57.19
N ALA A 10 -18.54 9.24 57.18
CA ALA A 10 -17.96 9.78 55.96
C ALA A 10 -17.00 8.75 55.33
N ALA A 11 -17.42 8.15 54.22
CA ALA A 11 -16.58 7.27 53.41
C ALA A 11 -15.63 8.13 52.53
N ALA A 12 -14.39 8.29 52.98
CA ALA A 12 -13.32 8.87 52.18
C ALA A 12 -12.91 7.90 51.07
N THR A 13 -13.30 8.20 49.84
CA THR A 13 -12.87 7.48 48.64
C THR A 13 -11.42 7.86 48.35
N VAL A 14 -10.48 6.98 48.70
CA VAL A 14 -9.07 7.09 48.29
C VAL A 14 -9.00 6.81 46.79
N LEU A 15 -8.96 7.87 45.99
CA LEU A 15 -8.54 7.83 44.59
C LEU A 15 -7.05 7.43 44.57
N LEU A 16 -6.79 6.14 44.33
CA LEU A 16 -5.48 5.65 43.95
C LEU A 16 -5.10 6.29 42.62
N ALA A 17 -4.31 7.36 42.68
CA ALA A 17 -3.63 7.93 41.53
C ALA A 17 -2.72 6.84 40.94
N LEU A 18 -3.13 6.26 39.81
CA LEU A 18 -2.26 5.41 39.00
C LEU A 18 -0.98 6.20 38.69
N PRO A 19 0.21 5.63 38.91
CA PRO A 19 1.45 6.31 38.57
C PRO A 19 1.43 6.64 37.09
N ALA A 20 1.59 7.94 36.78
CA ALA A 20 1.77 8.43 35.44
C ALA A 20 2.87 7.61 34.76
N SER A 21 2.51 6.94 33.66
CA SER A 21 3.40 6.09 32.89
C SER A 21 4.70 6.83 32.60
N ALA A 22 5.79 6.31 33.16
CA ALA A 22 7.14 6.82 32.95
C ALA A 22 7.37 7.01 31.44
N SER A 23 7.82 8.21 31.09
CA SER A 23 8.17 8.60 29.74
C SER A 23 9.22 7.64 29.18
N ALA A 24 8.78 6.77 28.26
CA ALA A 24 9.65 5.89 27.50
C ALA A 24 10.80 6.68 26.85
N GLY A 25 12.03 6.29 27.18
CA GLY A 25 13.25 6.83 26.58
C GLY A 25 13.36 6.53 25.08
N PRO A 26 14.37 7.11 24.41
CA PRO A 26 14.49 7.13 22.95
C PRO A 26 14.86 5.75 22.41
N GLY A 27 13.85 4.97 21.99
CA GLY A 27 14.09 3.63 21.45
C GLY A 27 12.88 2.71 21.45
N ASP A 28 11.78 3.06 22.10
CA ASP A 28 10.87 2.08 22.67
C ASP A 28 10.05 1.26 21.65
N PRO A 29 10.35 -0.04 21.47
CA PRO A 29 9.50 -0.98 20.74
C PRO A 29 8.10 -1.10 21.35
N SER A 30 7.87 -0.57 22.57
CA SER A 30 6.56 -0.57 23.24
C SER A 30 5.46 -0.10 22.34
N ARG A 31 5.62 0.96 21.55
CA ARG A 31 4.51 1.47 20.72
C ARG A 31 4.04 0.46 19.68
N LEU A 32 4.95 -0.34 19.13
CA LEU A 32 4.59 -1.42 18.20
C LEU A 32 3.89 -2.56 18.93
N TRP A 33 4.35 -2.90 20.14
CA TRP A 33 3.66 -3.86 21.01
C TRP A 33 2.29 -3.37 21.49
N THR A 34 2.14 -2.10 21.87
CA THR A 34 0.86 -1.47 22.23
C THR A 34 -0.12 -1.53 21.07
N TYR A 35 0.35 -1.31 19.84
CA TYR A 35 -0.49 -1.51 18.66
C TYR A 35 -0.95 -2.97 18.55
N ALA A 36 -0.02 -3.93 18.67
CA ALA A 36 -0.33 -5.36 18.63
C ALA A 36 -1.28 -5.79 19.76
N ASP A 37 -1.16 -5.19 20.95
CA ASP A 37 -2.04 -5.43 22.09
C ASP A 37 -3.45 -4.95 21.81
N GLY A 38 -3.59 -3.73 21.27
CA GLY A 38 -4.88 -3.19 20.86
C GLY A 38 -5.57 -4.06 19.81
N VAL A 39 -4.81 -4.59 18.84
CA VAL A 39 -5.31 -5.57 17.87
C VAL A 39 -5.77 -6.84 18.58
N THR A 40 -4.94 -7.40 19.47
CA THR A 40 -5.26 -8.62 20.22
C THR A 40 -6.56 -8.46 21.00
N GLN A 41 -6.71 -7.35 21.74
CA GLN A 41 -7.93 -7.02 22.50
C GLN A 41 -9.16 -6.94 21.59
N ARG A 42 -9.07 -6.26 20.44
CA ARG A 42 -10.18 -6.18 19.47
C ARG A 42 -10.52 -7.54 18.85
N MET A 43 -9.54 -8.44 18.75
CA MET A 43 -9.74 -9.78 18.19
C MET A 43 -10.33 -10.78 19.19
N GLU A 44 -10.33 -10.49 20.50
CA GLU A 44 -10.90 -11.36 21.54
C GLU A 44 -12.36 -11.73 21.28
N GLN A 45 -13.17 -10.79 20.78
CA GLN A 45 -14.58 -11.05 20.47
C GLN A 45 -14.80 -12.14 19.40
N TYR A 46 -13.78 -12.40 18.58
CA TYR A 46 -13.84 -13.42 17.53
C TYR A 46 -13.25 -14.75 17.99
N TRP A 47 -12.56 -14.81 19.14
CA TRP A 47 -12.01 -16.05 19.67
C TRP A 47 -13.12 -16.94 20.23
N LYS A 48 -13.23 -18.15 19.69
CA LYS A 48 -14.21 -19.14 20.12
C LYS A 48 -13.56 -20.14 21.07
N LYS A 49 -13.58 -19.84 22.38
CA LYS A 49 -12.85 -20.61 23.41
C LYS A 49 -13.14 -22.12 23.39
N ARG A 50 -14.38 -22.55 23.14
CA ARG A 50 -14.72 -23.98 23.08
C ARG A 50 -14.11 -24.66 21.85
N GLN A 51 -14.11 -23.98 20.72
CA GLN A 51 -13.64 -24.51 19.44
C GLN A 51 -12.16 -24.17 19.14
N GLN A 52 -11.53 -23.34 19.97
CA GLN A 52 -10.12 -22.93 19.87
C GLN A 52 -9.72 -22.32 18.52
N TYR A 53 -10.58 -21.49 17.92
CA TYR A 53 -10.29 -20.77 16.67
C TYR A 53 -10.92 -19.36 16.62
N TYR A 54 -10.55 -18.55 15.62
CA TYR A 54 -11.15 -17.24 15.34
C TYR A 54 -12.29 -17.32 14.30
N SER A 55 -13.52 -16.98 14.69
CA SER A 55 -14.68 -16.94 13.76
C SER A 55 -14.62 -15.79 12.76
N GLY A 56 -15.32 -15.89 11.62
CA GLY A 56 -15.56 -14.80 10.65
C GLY A 56 -14.40 -14.56 9.67
N PHE A 57 -14.15 -15.49 8.74
CA PHE A 57 -12.90 -15.64 7.95
C PHE A 57 -11.71 -16.17 8.75
N PRO A 58 -11.74 -17.47 9.06
CA PRO A 58 -10.81 -18.04 10.02
C PRO A 58 -9.37 -18.11 9.50
N PHE A 59 -9.09 -18.52 8.26
CA PHE A 59 -7.70 -18.74 7.80
C PHE A 59 -6.78 -17.52 7.97
N ARG A 60 -7.12 -16.38 7.36
CA ARG A 60 -6.23 -15.20 7.37
C ARG A 60 -6.06 -14.62 8.78
N LYS A 61 -7.10 -14.72 9.62
CA LYS A 61 -7.01 -14.33 11.03
C LYS A 61 -6.16 -15.32 11.81
N THR A 62 -6.38 -16.62 11.66
CA THR A 62 -5.57 -17.68 12.27
C THR A 62 -4.09 -17.49 11.97
N VAL A 63 -3.70 -17.31 10.71
CA VAL A 63 -2.29 -17.06 10.32
C VAL A 63 -1.75 -15.78 10.98
N SER A 64 -2.50 -14.68 10.92
CA SER A 64 -2.02 -13.39 11.44
C SER A 64 -1.89 -13.40 12.97
N MET A 65 -2.87 -13.97 13.68
CA MET A 65 -2.86 -14.08 15.13
C MET A 65 -1.81 -15.09 15.61
N LEU A 66 -1.64 -16.23 14.93
CA LEU A 66 -0.56 -17.18 15.21
C LEU A 66 0.81 -16.51 15.07
N THR A 67 1.00 -15.71 14.01
CA THR A 67 2.24 -14.93 13.80
C THR A 67 2.46 -13.94 14.95
N LEU A 68 1.43 -13.19 15.34
CA LEU A 68 1.50 -12.21 16.42
C LEU A 68 1.89 -12.86 17.76
N PHE A 69 1.20 -13.93 18.16
CA PHE A 69 1.46 -14.65 19.40
C PHE A 69 2.84 -15.30 19.41
N SER A 70 3.25 -15.91 18.30
CA SER A 70 4.59 -16.48 18.16
C SER A 70 5.68 -15.42 18.30
N ASN A 71 5.49 -14.24 17.68
CA ASN A 71 6.43 -13.13 17.83
C ASN A 71 6.52 -12.63 19.27
N ALA A 72 5.37 -12.47 19.96
CA ALA A 72 5.33 -12.06 21.36
C ALA A 72 6.07 -13.06 22.27
N ARG A 73 5.88 -14.36 22.04
CA ARG A 73 6.60 -15.44 22.73
C ARG A 73 8.11 -15.38 22.49
N ILE A 74 8.54 -15.28 21.23
CA ILE A 74 9.97 -15.20 20.85
C ILE A 74 10.62 -13.97 21.50
N ALA A 75 9.90 -12.84 21.52
CA ALA A 75 10.37 -11.60 22.14
C ALA A 75 10.37 -11.64 23.68
N ARG A 76 9.83 -12.70 24.29
CA ARG A 76 9.54 -12.77 25.74
C ARG A 76 8.69 -11.60 26.22
N TYR A 77 7.81 -11.09 25.35
CA TYR A 77 6.90 -10.01 25.69
C TYR A 77 5.81 -10.49 26.65
N GLU A 78 5.38 -9.64 27.59
CA GLU A 78 4.45 -10.00 28.68
C GLU A 78 3.10 -9.26 28.59
N GLY A 79 2.87 -8.43 27.57
CA GLY A 79 1.61 -7.70 27.40
C GLY A 79 0.46 -8.56 26.83
N PRO A 80 -0.72 -7.96 26.58
CA PRO A 80 -1.92 -8.63 26.04
C PRO A 80 -1.69 -9.51 24.81
N SER A 81 -0.72 -9.16 23.96
CA SER A 81 -0.30 -9.95 22.79
C SER A 81 0.33 -11.30 23.14
N ARG A 82 0.68 -11.56 24.39
CA ARG A 82 1.25 -12.83 24.84
C ARG A 82 0.14 -13.84 25.16
N LYS A 83 -0.22 -14.66 24.17
CA LYS A 83 -1.26 -15.70 24.24
C LYS A 83 -0.69 -17.08 23.87
N ASP A 84 0.26 -17.56 24.67
CA ASP A 84 0.97 -18.82 24.42
C ASP A 84 0.00 -20.00 24.29
N GLU A 85 -1.06 -20.01 25.09
CA GLU A 85 -2.10 -21.03 25.11
C GLU A 85 -2.87 -21.17 23.78
N ARG A 86 -2.80 -20.15 22.90
CA ARG A 86 -3.45 -20.17 21.59
C ARG A 86 -2.54 -20.62 20.46
N ILE A 87 -1.23 -20.72 20.68
CA ILE A 87 -0.27 -21.05 19.62
C ILE A 87 -0.51 -22.48 19.12
N GLU A 88 -0.60 -23.45 20.04
CA GLU A 88 -0.85 -24.85 19.71
C GLU A 88 -2.15 -25.09 18.92
N PRO A 89 -3.34 -24.68 19.39
CA PRO A 89 -4.59 -24.97 18.68
C PRO A 89 -4.65 -24.31 17.29
N LEU A 90 -4.14 -23.08 17.15
CA LEU A 90 -4.06 -22.41 15.86
C LEU A 90 -3.10 -23.13 14.91
N ALA A 91 -1.95 -23.62 15.41
CA ALA A 91 -1.02 -24.39 14.61
C ALA A 91 -1.63 -25.73 14.16
N ARG A 92 -2.34 -26.44 15.05
CA ARG A 92 -3.08 -27.68 14.71
C ARG A 92 -4.10 -27.42 13.61
N GLN A 93 -4.91 -26.36 13.73
CA GLN A 93 -5.90 -25.98 12.71
C GLN A 93 -5.27 -25.80 11.32
N LEU A 94 -4.06 -25.24 11.23
CA LEU A 94 -3.40 -25.00 9.94
C LEU A 94 -2.84 -26.28 9.31
N ILE A 95 -2.49 -27.29 10.11
CA ILE A 95 -1.91 -28.54 9.58
C ILE A 95 -2.92 -29.67 9.43
N THR A 96 -4.18 -29.51 9.84
CA THR A 96 -5.24 -30.50 9.63
C THR A 96 -6.10 -30.16 8.42
N TRP A 97 -6.80 -31.16 7.90
CA TRP A 97 -7.90 -30.92 6.95
C TRP A 97 -8.96 -30.02 7.63
N PRO A 98 -9.60 -29.09 6.90
CA PRO A 98 -9.48 -28.82 5.47
C PRO A 98 -8.36 -27.83 5.08
N THR A 99 -7.60 -27.31 6.05
CA THR A 99 -6.56 -26.31 5.79
C THR A 99 -5.38 -26.91 5.06
N TYR A 100 -4.90 -28.08 5.49
CA TYR A 100 -3.83 -28.81 4.83
C TYR A 100 -4.40 -29.97 4.05
N ILE A 101 -4.06 -30.06 2.76
CA ILE A 101 -4.48 -31.13 1.87
C ILE A 101 -3.27 -31.90 1.35
N THR A 102 -3.44 -33.21 1.16
CA THR A 102 -2.42 -34.11 0.59
C THR A 102 -2.77 -34.57 -0.82
N SER A 103 -4.03 -34.44 -1.23
CA SER A 103 -4.49 -34.74 -2.59
C SER A 103 -5.18 -33.53 -3.21
N MET A 104 -5.09 -33.40 -4.54
CA MET A 104 -5.84 -32.39 -5.29
C MET A 104 -7.34 -32.66 -5.29
N SER A 105 -7.78 -33.91 -5.07
CA SER A 105 -9.19 -34.25 -4.89
C SER A 105 -9.84 -33.54 -3.70
N ASP A 106 -9.02 -33.16 -2.71
CA ASP A 106 -9.48 -32.51 -1.49
C ASP A 106 -9.57 -30.99 -1.64
N ALA A 107 -9.21 -30.43 -2.80
CA ALA A 107 -9.33 -29.00 -3.05
C ALA A 107 -10.73 -28.65 -3.56
N ARG A 108 -11.36 -27.59 -3.02
CA ARG A 108 -12.67 -27.11 -3.50
C ARG A 108 -12.71 -26.78 -4.99
N ASN A 109 -11.58 -26.30 -5.51
CA ASN A 109 -11.41 -26.07 -6.94
C ASN A 109 -10.06 -26.65 -7.37
N PRO A 110 -10.02 -27.92 -7.80
CA PRO A 110 -8.77 -28.56 -8.24
C PRO A 110 -8.18 -27.87 -9.49
N ASN A 111 -9.00 -27.12 -10.24
CA ASN A 111 -8.61 -26.32 -11.40
C ASN A 111 -8.38 -24.85 -11.05
N SER A 112 -8.11 -24.53 -9.78
CA SER A 112 -7.70 -23.18 -9.37
C SER A 112 -6.46 -22.70 -10.15
N THR A 113 -6.12 -21.41 -10.06
CA THR A 113 -4.99 -20.84 -10.82
C THR A 113 -3.63 -21.46 -10.45
N HIS A 114 -3.48 -22.02 -9.24
CA HIS A 114 -2.20 -22.57 -8.78
C HIS A 114 -2.40 -23.88 -8.00
N PRO A 115 -2.86 -24.95 -8.65
CA PRO A 115 -3.11 -26.22 -7.99
C PRO A 115 -1.78 -26.86 -7.58
N HIS A 116 -1.73 -27.38 -6.36
CA HIS A 116 -0.61 -28.16 -5.84
C HIS A 116 -1.00 -29.00 -4.62
N ALA A 117 -0.54 -30.25 -4.54
CA ALA A 117 -0.64 -31.07 -3.35
C ALA A 117 0.72 -31.76 -3.09
N PRO A 118 1.17 -31.87 -1.82
CA PRO A 118 0.55 -31.30 -0.64
C PRO A 118 0.56 -29.76 -0.67
N GLY A 119 -0.38 -29.14 0.05
CA GLY A 119 -0.52 -27.68 0.08
C GLY A 119 -1.52 -27.21 1.12
N PHE A 120 -1.66 -25.88 1.25
CA PHE A 120 -2.64 -25.27 2.16
C PHE A 120 -3.78 -24.60 1.38
N THR A 121 -4.97 -24.61 1.95
CA THR A 121 -6.18 -23.95 1.45
C THR A 121 -6.60 -22.83 2.41
N SER A 122 -7.46 -21.91 1.95
CA SER A 122 -8.03 -20.87 2.82
C SER A 122 -9.18 -21.35 3.71
N GLY A 123 -9.48 -22.65 3.75
CA GLY A 123 -10.55 -23.23 4.56
C GLY A 123 -9.99 -23.73 5.90
N THR A 124 -10.77 -23.68 6.97
CA THR A 124 -10.28 -24.10 8.31
C THR A 124 -11.35 -24.73 9.21
N ALA A 125 -12.52 -25.06 8.67
CA ALA A 125 -13.63 -25.63 9.41
C ALA A 125 -14.15 -26.86 8.67
N ASP A 126 -15.15 -26.69 7.81
CA ASP A 126 -15.94 -27.82 7.30
C ASP A 126 -15.67 -28.13 5.81
N GLU A 127 -15.01 -27.23 5.09
CA GLU A 127 -14.66 -27.44 3.69
C GLU A 127 -13.32 -26.79 3.31
N PRO A 128 -12.60 -27.37 2.32
CA PRO A 128 -11.42 -26.77 1.73
C PRO A 128 -11.74 -25.40 1.12
N GLY A 129 -10.81 -24.47 1.31
CA GLY A 129 -10.91 -23.15 0.71
C GLY A 129 -10.35 -23.08 -0.70
N THR A 130 -10.15 -21.85 -1.18
CA THR A 130 -9.34 -21.64 -2.39
C THR A 130 -7.90 -22.05 -2.12
N GLN A 131 -7.25 -22.66 -3.11
CA GLN A 131 -5.82 -22.94 -3.06
C GLN A 131 -5.04 -21.89 -3.86
N HIS A 132 -3.91 -21.44 -3.29
CA HIS A 132 -3.01 -20.49 -3.94
C HIS A 132 -1.63 -20.56 -3.29
N VAL A 133 -0.54 -20.38 -4.05
CA VAL A 133 0.84 -20.40 -3.50
C VAL A 133 1.06 -19.38 -2.36
N ALA A 134 0.42 -18.22 -2.45
CA ALA A 134 0.38 -17.22 -1.37
C ALA A 134 -0.23 -17.76 -0.06
N ILE A 135 -1.30 -18.55 -0.13
CA ILE A 135 -1.97 -19.14 1.05
C ILE A 135 -1.02 -20.13 1.74
N SER A 136 -0.38 -21.00 0.95
CA SER A 136 0.63 -21.93 1.47
C SER A 136 1.81 -21.18 2.10
N ASN A 137 2.35 -20.15 1.45
CA ASN A 137 3.45 -19.35 2.02
C ASN A 137 3.05 -18.70 3.36
N GLU A 138 1.84 -18.17 3.46
CA GLU A 138 1.32 -17.56 4.69
C GLU A 138 1.21 -18.57 5.85
N ALA A 139 0.57 -19.71 5.60
CA ALA A 139 0.44 -20.77 6.60
C ALA A 139 1.82 -21.27 7.05
N MET A 140 2.71 -21.58 6.10
CA MET A 140 4.07 -22.03 6.39
C MET A 140 4.84 -21.01 7.22
N SER A 141 4.77 -19.73 6.87
CA SER A 141 5.47 -18.65 7.59
C SER A 141 5.04 -18.55 9.05
N ALA A 142 3.73 -18.61 9.31
CA ALA A 142 3.19 -18.61 10.68
C ALA A 142 3.59 -19.87 11.45
N LEU A 143 3.51 -21.05 10.82
CA LEU A 143 3.89 -22.33 11.41
C LEU A 143 5.39 -22.40 11.75
N GLY A 144 6.26 -21.89 10.87
CA GLY A 144 7.70 -21.82 11.14
C GLY A 144 8.04 -20.89 12.31
N LEU A 145 7.29 -19.81 12.50
CA LEU A 145 7.40 -18.96 13.69
C LEU A 145 6.86 -19.65 14.95
N ALA A 146 5.76 -20.39 14.84
CA ALA A 146 5.20 -21.15 15.95
C ALA A 146 6.21 -22.18 16.50
N VAL A 147 6.87 -22.96 15.62
CA VAL A 147 7.95 -23.87 16.03
C VAL A 147 9.11 -23.10 16.65
N LYS A 148 9.57 -22.00 16.01
CA LYS A 148 10.66 -21.17 16.54
C LYS A 148 10.35 -20.56 17.92
N SER A 149 9.07 -20.41 18.27
CA SER A 149 8.67 -19.86 19.57
C SER A 149 8.92 -20.82 20.74
N GLY A 150 9.08 -22.13 20.48
CA GLY A 150 9.24 -23.16 21.51
C GLY A 150 8.01 -23.32 22.40
N ALA A 151 6.82 -22.95 21.91
CA ALA A 151 5.56 -23.09 22.64
C ALA A 151 4.78 -24.37 22.28
N LEU A 152 5.28 -25.17 21.34
CA LEU A 152 4.57 -26.35 20.84
C LEU A 152 5.12 -27.64 21.46
N PRO A 153 4.28 -28.67 21.64
CA PRO A 153 4.76 -30.03 21.93
C PRO A 153 5.66 -30.56 20.80
N ARG A 154 6.68 -31.34 21.14
CA ARG A 154 7.70 -31.85 20.20
C ARG A 154 7.09 -32.64 19.04
N GLU A 155 6.05 -33.41 19.31
CA GLU A 155 5.33 -34.20 18.31
C GLU A 155 4.69 -33.30 17.25
N LEU A 156 4.09 -32.18 17.69
CA LEU A 156 3.48 -31.20 16.82
C LEU A 156 4.53 -30.43 16.01
N GLU A 157 5.67 -30.06 16.62
CA GLU A 157 6.79 -29.45 15.91
C GLU A 157 7.30 -30.34 14.77
N GLN A 158 7.46 -31.65 15.03
CA GLN A 158 7.87 -32.62 14.02
C GLN A 158 6.83 -32.78 12.90
N GLU A 159 5.54 -32.79 13.24
CA GLU A 159 4.47 -32.84 12.25
C GLU A 159 4.46 -31.60 11.35
N ILE A 160 4.58 -30.40 11.93
CA ILE A 160 4.71 -29.15 11.21
C ILE A 160 5.93 -29.18 10.29
N ALA A 161 7.10 -29.58 10.82
CA ALA A 161 8.34 -29.67 10.06
C ALA A 161 8.19 -30.57 8.82
N ARG A 162 7.58 -31.76 8.99
CA ARG A 162 7.30 -32.69 7.87
C ARG A 162 6.37 -32.06 6.82
N LYS A 163 5.25 -31.47 7.23
CA LYS A 163 4.24 -30.91 6.32
C LYS A 163 4.76 -29.68 5.58
N VAL A 164 5.39 -28.74 6.29
CA VAL A 164 6.00 -27.55 5.68
C VAL A 164 7.09 -27.95 4.69
N TYR A 165 7.98 -28.89 5.05
CA TYR A 165 9.01 -29.39 4.14
C TYR A 165 8.42 -30.08 2.90
N ALA A 166 7.36 -30.88 3.07
CA ALA A 166 6.69 -31.56 1.97
C ALA A 166 6.07 -30.59 0.95
N VAL A 167 5.51 -29.47 1.40
CA VAL A 167 5.00 -28.40 0.52
C VAL A 167 6.16 -27.65 -0.15
N ALA A 168 7.20 -27.27 0.60
CA ALA A 168 8.34 -26.50 0.08
C ALA A 168 9.12 -27.24 -1.01
N ARG A 169 9.29 -28.56 -0.89
CA ARG A 169 9.96 -29.39 -1.91
C ARG A 169 9.11 -29.62 -3.16
N GLY A 170 7.85 -29.20 -3.16
CA GLY A 170 6.97 -29.32 -4.31
C GLY A 170 7.44 -28.46 -5.50
N PRO A 171 6.98 -28.77 -6.73
CA PRO A 171 7.43 -28.07 -7.94
C PRO A 171 7.15 -26.56 -7.95
N ARG A 172 6.12 -26.09 -7.23
CA ARG A 172 5.75 -24.66 -7.16
C ARG A 172 6.69 -23.81 -6.29
N PHE A 173 7.41 -24.44 -5.37
CA PHE A 173 8.27 -23.75 -4.39
C PHE A 173 9.76 -24.01 -4.64
N THR A 174 10.12 -25.01 -5.44
CA THR A 174 11.50 -25.34 -5.78
C THR A 174 11.98 -24.57 -7.01
N TYR A 175 13.17 -23.96 -6.91
CA TYR A 175 13.79 -23.22 -8.01
C TYR A 175 13.95 -24.13 -9.24
N PRO A 176 13.65 -23.67 -10.46
CA PRO A 176 13.48 -22.28 -10.88
C PRO A 176 12.05 -21.72 -10.92
N SER A 177 11.05 -22.42 -10.38
CA SER A 177 9.63 -22.03 -10.51
C SER A 177 9.31 -20.68 -9.84
N VAL A 178 8.89 -19.69 -10.63
CA VAL A 178 8.41 -18.40 -10.13
C VAL A 178 7.08 -18.06 -10.80
N GLU A 179 6.11 -17.68 -9.99
CA GLU A 179 4.79 -17.27 -10.45
C GLU A 179 4.71 -15.74 -10.50
N VAL A 180 4.27 -15.17 -11.62
CA VAL A 180 3.91 -13.74 -11.78
C VAL A 180 4.90 -12.77 -11.10
N ASN A 181 6.21 -12.99 -11.29
CA ASN A 181 7.29 -12.19 -10.70
C ASN A 181 7.31 -12.11 -9.16
N GLN A 182 6.61 -12.99 -8.46
CA GLN A 182 6.46 -12.99 -7.01
C GLN A 182 7.35 -14.05 -6.34
N VAL A 183 8.65 -13.76 -6.27
CA VAL A 183 9.65 -14.63 -5.62
C VAL A 183 9.51 -14.70 -4.09
N ASN A 184 8.76 -13.78 -3.49
CA ASN A 184 8.58 -13.70 -2.05
C ASN A 184 7.90 -14.95 -1.48
N TRP A 185 7.00 -15.59 -2.23
CA TRP A 185 6.33 -16.81 -1.76
C TRP A 185 7.30 -17.99 -1.63
N GLN A 186 8.20 -18.17 -2.60
CA GLN A 186 9.16 -19.26 -2.56
C GLN A 186 10.25 -19.00 -1.53
N ILE A 187 10.74 -17.76 -1.42
CA ILE A 187 11.73 -17.40 -0.41
C ILE A 187 11.15 -17.58 1.01
N GLY A 188 9.92 -17.09 1.24
CA GLY A 188 9.22 -17.23 2.53
C GLY A 188 8.97 -18.69 2.90
N ALA A 189 8.52 -19.52 1.94
CA ALA A 189 8.32 -20.96 2.14
C ALA A 189 9.61 -21.68 2.57
N TRP A 190 10.75 -21.37 1.96
CA TRP A 190 12.03 -21.95 2.35
C TRP A 190 12.53 -21.41 3.69
N LEU A 191 12.35 -20.13 4.01
CA LEU A 191 12.64 -19.60 5.35
C LEU A 191 11.79 -20.28 6.42
N ALA A 192 10.50 -20.46 6.18
CA ALA A 192 9.59 -21.17 7.05
C ALA A 192 10.05 -22.62 7.30
N THR A 193 10.47 -23.30 6.24
CA THR A 193 11.02 -24.66 6.30
C THR A 193 12.28 -24.73 7.17
N ALA A 194 13.19 -23.77 7.02
CA ALA A 194 14.40 -23.72 7.85
C ALA A 194 14.09 -23.53 9.33
N ARG A 195 13.11 -22.66 9.64
CA ARG A 195 12.65 -22.41 11.01
C ARG A 195 11.96 -23.65 11.61
N ALA A 196 11.11 -24.32 10.85
CA ALA A 196 10.35 -25.48 11.32
C ALA A 196 11.23 -26.74 11.49
N THR A 197 12.17 -26.98 10.58
CA THR A 197 13.01 -28.20 10.61
C THR A 197 14.29 -28.04 11.40
N GLY A 198 14.74 -26.79 11.64
CA GLY A 198 16.10 -26.51 12.12
C GLY A 198 17.21 -26.78 11.09
N ASN A 199 16.90 -27.36 9.92
CA ASN A 199 17.85 -27.66 8.86
C ASN A 199 17.94 -26.49 7.86
N TRP A 200 19.08 -25.80 7.87
CA TRP A 200 19.28 -24.60 7.05
C TRP A 200 19.87 -24.87 5.67
N GLY A 201 20.42 -26.06 5.41
CA GLY A 201 21.25 -26.33 4.23
C GLY A 201 20.51 -26.14 2.90
N GLN A 202 19.45 -26.90 2.66
CA GLN A 202 18.63 -26.78 1.45
C GLN A 202 17.86 -25.45 1.37
N PRO A 203 17.19 -24.98 2.44
CA PRO A 203 16.53 -23.68 2.43
C PRO A 203 17.42 -22.51 2.02
N ILE A 204 18.64 -22.43 2.56
CA ILE A 204 19.61 -21.37 2.19
C ILE A 204 19.93 -21.43 0.70
N ARG A 205 20.16 -22.62 0.14
CA ARG A 205 20.47 -22.76 -1.30
C ARG A 205 19.30 -22.29 -2.16
N GLN A 206 18.08 -22.70 -1.83
CA GLN A 206 16.87 -22.36 -2.59
C GLN A 206 16.55 -20.86 -2.51
N ALA A 207 16.48 -20.30 -1.31
CA ALA A 207 16.22 -18.88 -1.14
C ALA A 207 17.30 -18.00 -1.78
N ARG A 208 18.59 -18.39 -1.69
CA ARG A 208 19.67 -17.69 -2.38
C ARG A 208 19.51 -17.73 -3.90
N ALA A 209 19.09 -18.88 -4.47
CA ALA A 209 18.85 -19.01 -5.90
C ALA A 209 17.75 -18.05 -6.37
N TYR A 210 16.62 -17.98 -5.66
CA TYR A 210 15.54 -17.03 -5.97
C TYR A 210 15.96 -15.57 -5.82
N LEU A 211 16.65 -15.21 -4.73
CA LEU A 211 17.16 -13.86 -4.52
C LEU A 211 18.06 -13.44 -5.69
N ARG A 212 19.00 -14.29 -6.10
CA ARG A 212 19.90 -14.01 -7.23
C ARG A 212 19.12 -13.89 -8.54
N ALA A 213 18.25 -14.85 -8.83
CA ALA A 213 17.46 -14.86 -10.06
C ALA A 213 16.59 -13.61 -10.18
N PHE A 214 15.96 -13.16 -9.08
CA PHE A 214 15.19 -11.92 -9.10
C PHE A 214 16.06 -10.69 -9.32
N ILE A 215 17.22 -10.59 -8.65
CA ILE A 215 18.13 -9.44 -8.74
C ILE A 215 18.78 -9.35 -10.13
N ASP A 216 19.17 -10.48 -10.69
CA ASP A 216 19.70 -10.55 -12.06
C ASP A 216 18.58 -10.26 -13.07
N GLY A 217 17.36 -10.73 -12.76
CA GLY A 217 16.12 -10.46 -13.48
C GLY A 217 15.63 -9.01 -13.43
N MET A 218 16.15 -8.16 -12.54
CA MET A 218 15.73 -6.75 -12.44
C MET A 218 15.95 -5.96 -13.73
N ARG A 219 16.89 -6.38 -14.59
CA ARG A 219 17.27 -5.69 -15.83
C ARG A 219 17.27 -6.58 -17.06
N ARG A 220 17.07 -7.88 -16.88
CA ARG A 220 17.05 -8.88 -17.95
C ARG A 220 15.86 -9.79 -17.73
N PRO A 221 15.13 -10.21 -18.76
CA PRO A 221 14.07 -11.20 -18.58
C PRO A 221 14.62 -12.48 -17.92
N MET A 222 13.87 -13.03 -16.97
CA MET A 222 14.12 -14.38 -16.44
C MET A 222 13.62 -15.44 -17.45
N PRO A 223 13.99 -16.72 -17.31
CA PRO A 223 13.41 -17.78 -18.14
C PRO A 223 11.88 -17.75 -18.14
N GLY A 224 11.26 -17.81 -19.32
CA GLY A 224 9.81 -17.71 -19.51
C GLY A 224 9.24 -16.29 -19.50
N TYR A 225 10.07 -15.27 -19.25
CA TYR A 225 9.65 -13.86 -19.30
C TYR A 225 10.10 -13.20 -20.60
N ILE A 226 9.31 -12.26 -21.09
CA ILE A 226 9.67 -11.39 -22.21
C ILE A 226 10.05 -9.98 -21.76
N LEU A 227 9.71 -9.61 -20.52
CA LEU A 227 10.13 -8.38 -19.86
C LEU A 227 11.08 -8.68 -18.70
N PRO A 228 11.99 -7.75 -18.34
CA PRO A 228 12.67 -7.81 -17.04
C PRO A 228 11.67 -7.66 -15.89
N ASN A 229 12.08 -8.04 -14.68
CA ASN A 229 11.25 -7.89 -13.48
C ASN A 229 10.91 -6.43 -13.20
N LEU A 230 11.82 -5.50 -13.54
CA LEU A 230 11.64 -4.06 -13.33
C LEU A 230 11.88 -3.25 -14.61
N THR A 231 11.11 -2.19 -14.80
CA THR A 231 11.35 -1.13 -15.80
C THR A 231 12.65 -0.40 -15.50
N SER A 232 13.23 0.31 -16.48
CA SER A 232 14.39 1.21 -16.30
C SER A 232 14.25 2.16 -15.09
N GLY A 233 13.04 2.68 -14.84
CA GLY A 233 12.67 3.47 -13.66
C GLY A 233 12.47 2.70 -12.36
N LEU A 234 12.83 1.41 -12.32
CA LEU A 234 12.65 0.45 -11.23
C LEU A 234 11.19 0.14 -10.89
N GLY A 235 10.26 0.44 -11.79
CA GLY A 235 8.85 0.06 -11.73
C GLY A 235 8.66 -1.45 -11.84
N LEU A 236 7.73 -2.06 -11.10
CA LEU A 236 7.53 -3.52 -11.15
C LEU A 236 6.75 -3.92 -12.42
N ASN A 237 7.25 -4.84 -13.23
CA ASN A 237 6.45 -5.57 -14.23
C ASN A 237 5.77 -6.75 -13.53
N TYR A 238 4.45 -6.69 -13.36
CA TYR A 238 3.75 -7.69 -12.54
C TYR A 238 3.60 -9.03 -13.27
N SER A 239 3.29 -9.00 -14.57
CA SER A 239 3.21 -10.21 -15.41
C SER A 239 4.27 -10.11 -16.51
N PRO A 240 5.56 -10.36 -16.23
CA PRO A 240 6.64 -10.15 -17.19
C PRO A 240 6.67 -11.16 -18.35
N ALA A 241 5.80 -12.17 -18.33
CA ALA A 241 5.49 -13.01 -19.49
C ALA A 241 4.54 -12.32 -20.49
N GLU A 242 3.84 -11.27 -20.07
CA GLU A 242 3.00 -10.44 -20.93
C GLU A 242 3.76 -9.20 -21.42
N PRO A 243 3.39 -8.63 -22.60
CA PRO A 243 4.09 -7.48 -23.16
C PRO A 243 3.89 -6.22 -22.31
N ALA A 244 4.75 -5.22 -22.50
CA ALA A 244 4.67 -3.94 -21.77
C ALA A 244 3.36 -3.17 -22.05
N SER A 245 2.73 -3.44 -23.20
CA SER A 245 1.42 -2.88 -23.58
C SER A 245 0.24 -3.53 -22.84
N ALA A 246 0.43 -4.70 -22.22
CA ALA A 246 -0.63 -5.36 -21.47
C ALA A 246 -1.05 -4.49 -20.27
N PRO A 247 -2.36 -4.29 -20.01
CA PRO A 247 -2.82 -3.38 -18.96
C PRO A 247 -2.19 -3.61 -17.58
N ILE A 248 -1.87 -4.86 -17.26
CA ILE A 248 -1.23 -5.28 -16.02
C ILE A 248 0.22 -4.76 -15.85
N ASN A 249 0.88 -4.40 -16.95
CA ASN A 249 2.26 -3.90 -16.98
C ASN A 249 2.37 -2.41 -17.36
N GLN A 250 1.27 -1.77 -17.81
CA GLN A 250 1.25 -0.36 -18.23
C GLN A 250 1.60 0.63 -17.10
N THR A 251 1.38 0.25 -15.84
CA THR A 251 1.82 0.99 -14.65
C THR A 251 2.58 0.07 -13.72
N SER A 252 3.30 0.64 -12.74
CA SER A 252 3.74 -0.17 -11.62
C SER A 252 2.54 -0.61 -10.80
N SER A 253 2.63 -1.81 -10.24
CA SER A 253 1.75 -2.24 -9.16
C SER A 253 2.40 -1.90 -7.82
N THR A 254 1.98 -0.76 -7.26
CA THR A 254 2.44 -0.22 -5.98
C THR A 254 2.42 -1.28 -4.87
N GLU A 255 1.31 -1.99 -4.79
CA GLU A 255 1.07 -3.01 -3.77
C GLU A 255 2.03 -4.19 -3.91
N TYR A 256 2.17 -4.74 -5.13
CA TYR A 256 3.01 -5.90 -5.36
C TYR A 256 4.50 -5.58 -5.27
N ALA A 257 4.93 -4.36 -5.57
CA ALA A 257 6.31 -3.98 -5.35
C ALA A 257 6.69 -4.08 -3.86
N SER A 258 5.78 -3.68 -2.97
CA SER A 258 5.97 -3.79 -1.53
C SER A 258 5.88 -5.24 -1.05
N VAL A 259 4.90 -6.01 -1.55
CA VAL A 259 4.73 -7.44 -1.21
C VAL A 259 5.92 -8.28 -1.64
N ILE A 260 6.45 -8.08 -2.85
CA ILE A 260 7.61 -8.85 -3.32
C ILE A 260 8.85 -8.51 -2.49
N PHE A 261 9.00 -7.25 -2.08
CA PHE A 261 10.10 -6.85 -1.22
C PHE A 261 10.04 -7.53 0.14
N SER A 262 8.86 -7.94 0.63
CA SER A 262 8.76 -8.60 1.93
C SER A 262 9.57 -9.89 2.02
N GLY A 263 9.68 -10.66 0.93
CA GLY A 263 10.48 -11.87 0.86
C GLY A 263 11.99 -11.68 1.01
N PHE A 264 12.49 -10.43 1.04
CA PHE A 264 13.88 -10.14 1.36
C PHE A 264 14.16 -10.13 2.87
N ASP A 265 13.14 -10.32 3.73
CA ASP A 265 13.27 -10.47 5.18
C ASP A 265 14.14 -11.69 5.57
N ALA A 266 14.10 -12.74 4.76
CA ALA A 266 14.90 -13.94 4.91
C ALA A 266 16.40 -13.66 4.88
N TYR A 267 16.84 -12.59 4.19
CA TYR A 267 18.24 -12.37 3.86
C TYR A 267 19.12 -12.30 5.11
N ASP A 268 18.79 -11.43 6.06
CA ASP A 268 19.61 -11.21 7.25
C ASP A 268 19.59 -12.40 8.22
N GLU A 269 18.50 -13.15 8.28
CA GLU A 269 18.43 -14.39 9.06
C GLU A 269 19.25 -15.52 8.42
N MET A 270 19.15 -15.69 7.09
CA MET A 270 19.93 -16.69 6.37
C MET A 270 21.42 -16.38 6.35
N LEU A 271 21.83 -15.11 6.29
CA LEU A 271 23.24 -14.72 6.43
C LEU A 271 23.82 -15.17 7.78
N ARG A 272 23.10 -14.93 8.88
CA ARG A 272 23.51 -15.38 10.23
C ARG A 272 23.60 -16.90 10.35
N ARG A 273 22.98 -17.64 9.42
CA ARG A 273 22.96 -19.10 9.37
C ARG A 273 23.91 -19.67 8.30
N GLY A 274 24.81 -18.85 7.76
CA GLY A 274 25.88 -19.31 6.86
C GLY A 274 25.57 -19.14 5.37
N MET A 275 24.49 -18.47 4.99
CA MET A 275 24.31 -18.07 3.59
C MET A 275 25.44 -17.12 3.20
N LYS A 276 26.13 -17.41 2.09
CA LYS A 276 27.12 -16.49 1.53
C LYS A 276 26.48 -15.13 1.23
N ARG A 277 27.17 -14.03 1.47
CA ARG A 277 26.66 -12.70 1.11
C ARG A 277 26.40 -12.58 -0.39
N LEU A 278 25.41 -11.77 -0.78
CA LEU A 278 25.26 -11.36 -2.18
C LEU A 278 26.44 -10.46 -2.56
N PRO A 279 26.92 -10.49 -3.82
CA PRO A 279 27.86 -9.51 -4.33
C PRO A 279 27.40 -8.08 -4.03
N SER A 280 28.33 -7.19 -3.69
CA SER A 280 28.05 -5.80 -3.32
C SER A 280 27.21 -5.05 -4.38
N GLY A 281 27.47 -5.33 -5.66
CA GLY A 281 26.69 -4.79 -6.78
C GLY A 281 25.24 -5.26 -6.81
N GLN A 282 24.95 -6.50 -6.40
CA GLN A 282 23.58 -7.01 -6.27
C GLN A 282 22.87 -6.36 -5.08
N GLU A 283 23.51 -6.23 -3.92
CA GLU A 283 22.92 -5.50 -2.79
C GLU A 283 22.66 -4.02 -3.12
N ALA A 284 23.54 -3.39 -3.90
CA ALA A 284 23.36 -2.01 -4.34
C ALA A 284 22.12 -1.85 -5.26
N LYS A 285 21.82 -2.84 -6.11
CA LYS A 285 20.58 -2.87 -6.90
C LYS A 285 19.35 -2.95 -5.99
N VAL A 286 19.36 -3.84 -4.99
CA VAL A 286 18.26 -3.99 -4.03
C VAL A 286 18.07 -2.71 -3.21
N ARG A 287 19.15 -2.09 -2.71
CA ARG A 287 19.09 -0.80 -1.99
C ARG A 287 18.44 0.29 -2.85
N ARG A 288 18.77 0.34 -4.14
CA ARG A 288 18.18 1.31 -5.08
C ARG A 288 16.69 1.04 -5.30
N TRP A 289 16.30 -0.24 -5.40
CA TRP A 289 14.90 -0.63 -5.53
C TRP A 289 14.09 -0.34 -4.25
N ALA A 290 14.63 -0.62 -3.06
CA ALA A 290 14.02 -0.28 -1.78
C ALA A 290 13.75 1.23 -1.67
N ARG A 291 14.75 2.06 -2.00
CA ARG A 291 14.59 3.52 -2.08
C ARG A 291 13.45 3.90 -3.03
N ARG A 292 13.37 3.28 -4.20
CA ARG A 292 12.28 3.50 -5.15
C ARG A 292 10.94 3.10 -4.56
N ILE A 293 10.83 1.98 -3.83
CA ILE A 293 9.55 1.58 -3.22
C ILE A 293 9.11 2.65 -2.24
N ILE A 294 9.99 3.06 -1.33
CA ILE A 294 9.71 4.10 -0.32
C ILE A 294 9.29 5.42 -0.97
N THR A 295 9.98 5.86 -2.02
CA THR A 295 9.77 7.21 -2.60
C THR A 295 8.79 7.23 -3.78
N GLY A 296 8.55 6.09 -4.41
CA GLY A 296 7.64 5.92 -5.55
C GLY A 296 6.28 5.37 -5.16
N GLU A 297 6.24 4.45 -4.19
CA GLU A 297 5.05 3.66 -3.87
C GLU A 297 4.34 4.10 -2.58
N TRP A 298 4.93 5.00 -1.80
CA TRP A 298 4.33 5.48 -0.55
C TRP A 298 4.16 7.00 -0.52
N MET A 299 3.04 7.42 0.05
CA MET A 299 2.72 8.82 0.36
C MET A 299 3.14 9.14 1.80
N HIS A 300 3.35 10.43 2.10
CA HIS A 300 3.73 10.90 3.44
C HIS A 300 2.65 10.61 4.50
N ASP A 301 1.40 10.44 4.08
CA ASP A 301 0.28 10.17 4.99
C ASP A 301 0.29 8.72 5.55
N GLY A 302 1.25 7.89 5.11
CA GLY A 302 1.36 6.48 5.47
C GLY A 302 0.55 5.55 4.57
N TRP A 303 -0.08 6.06 3.51
CA TRP A 303 -0.86 5.27 2.57
C TRP A 303 -0.07 5.02 1.27
N PRO A 304 -0.25 3.87 0.60
CA PRO A 304 0.41 3.63 -0.68
C PRO A 304 -0.12 4.60 -1.74
N ASN A 305 0.78 4.98 -2.63
CA ASN A 305 0.55 5.90 -3.73
C ASN A 305 -0.23 5.21 -4.87
N TRP A 306 -1.30 4.52 -4.51
CA TRP A 306 -1.99 3.43 -5.22
C TRP A 306 -2.14 3.62 -6.73
N ASP A 307 -1.15 3.12 -7.47
CA ASP A 307 -1.23 2.82 -8.90
C ASP A 307 -1.13 1.31 -9.05
N SER A 308 -2.13 0.69 -9.67
CA SER A 308 -2.16 -0.77 -9.80
C SER A 308 -2.42 -1.17 -11.24
N GLY A 309 -1.59 -2.07 -11.78
CA GLY A 309 -1.83 -2.70 -13.08
C GLY A 309 -3.10 -3.56 -13.10
N ARG A 310 -3.59 -3.96 -11.93
CA ARG A 310 -4.88 -4.66 -11.76
C ARG A 310 -6.09 -3.73 -11.86
N GLY A 311 -5.88 -2.43 -12.03
CA GLY A 311 -7.00 -1.53 -12.26
C GLY A 311 -7.90 -1.37 -11.03
N TYR A 312 -9.20 -1.23 -11.29
CA TYR A 312 -10.26 -1.19 -10.28
C TYR A 312 -10.39 -2.47 -9.44
N GLU A 313 -9.80 -3.60 -9.86
CA GLU A 313 -9.87 -4.86 -9.11
C GLU A 313 -9.21 -4.77 -7.74
N ARG A 314 -8.14 -3.97 -7.62
CA ARG A 314 -7.31 -3.88 -6.41
C ARG A 314 -7.17 -2.47 -5.89
N TRP A 315 -7.94 -1.55 -6.42
CA TRP A 315 -7.72 -0.13 -6.18
C TRP A 315 -8.14 0.28 -4.78
N GLN A 316 -7.20 0.88 -4.03
CA GLN A 316 -7.42 1.42 -2.68
C GLN A 316 -7.94 0.39 -1.66
N MET A 317 -7.68 -0.91 -1.87
CA MET A 317 -8.16 -1.98 -0.99
C MET A 317 -7.40 -2.01 0.34
N VAL A 318 -8.18 -1.99 1.42
CA VAL A 318 -7.67 -1.97 2.80
C VAL A 318 -6.93 -3.27 3.13
N ALA A 319 -7.41 -4.42 2.66
CA ALA A 319 -6.72 -5.69 2.82
C ALA A 319 -5.30 -5.67 2.20
N TYR A 320 -5.17 -5.16 0.96
CA TYR A 320 -3.87 -5.04 0.29
C TYR A 320 -2.98 -3.98 0.92
N PHE A 321 -3.56 -3.01 1.64
CA PHE A 321 -2.78 -2.00 2.33
C PHE A 321 -1.94 -2.66 3.43
N ALA A 322 -2.53 -3.56 4.21
CA ALA A 322 -1.78 -4.33 5.21
C ALA A 322 -0.66 -5.17 4.59
N TRP A 323 -0.90 -5.78 3.43
CA TRP A 323 0.16 -6.47 2.67
C TRP A 323 1.31 -5.56 2.25
N CYS A 324 1.04 -4.30 1.91
CA CYS A 324 2.09 -3.34 1.60
C CYS A 324 2.95 -3.05 2.84
N VAL A 325 2.32 -2.95 4.02
CA VAL A 325 3.00 -2.65 5.30
C VAL A 325 4.04 -3.72 5.65
N GLU A 326 3.83 -4.98 5.27
CA GLU A 326 4.85 -6.04 5.39
C GLU A 326 6.19 -5.64 4.75
N GLY A 327 6.16 -5.05 3.55
CA GLY A 327 7.35 -4.53 2.88
C GLY A 327 8.05 -3.41 3.65
N LEU A 328 7.30 -2.54 4.35
CA LEU A 328 7.88 -1.53 5.24
C LEU A 328 8.53 -2.16 6.48
N THR A 329 7.93 -3.20 7.04
CA THR A 329 8.53 -3.98 8.14
C THR A 329 9.87 -4.58 7.70
N THR A 330 9.93 -5.19 6.52
CA THR A 330 11.18 -5.71 5.95
C THR A 330 12.20 -4.59 5.68
N MET A 331 11.79 -3.49 5.04
CA MET A 331 12.71 -2.39 4.71
C MET A 331 13.25 -1.65 5.93
N SER A 332 12.46 -1.53 7.01
CA SER A 332 12.87 -0.86 8.24
C SER A 332 13.82 -1.69 9.09
N SER A 333 13.69 -3.02 9.06
CA SER A 333 14.52 -3.96 9.82
C SER A 333 15.77 -4.43 9.08
N SER A 334 15.79 -4.43 7.75
CA SER A 334 16.92 -4.95 6.96
C SER A 334 18.21 -4.18 7.23
N ARG A 335 19.32 -4.88 7.51
CA ARG A 335 20.64 -4.26 7.78
C ARG A 335 21.51 -4.12 6.55
N HIS A 336 21.36 -5.03 5.58
CA HIS A 336 22.25 -5.09 4.41
C HIS A 336 21.61 -4.57 3.12
N LEU A 337 20.30 -4.79 2.95
CA LEU A 337 19.61 -4.55 1.68
C LEU A 337 18.94 -3.19 1.58
N VAL A 338 18.93 -2.41 2.66
CA VAL A 338 18.38 -1.05 2.70
C VAL A 338 19.39 -0.12 3.37
N GLY A 339 19.69 1.01 2.73
CA GLY A 339 20.60 2.01 3.29
C GLY A 339 19.97 2.73 4.48
N GLU A 340 20.79 3.11 5.47
CA GLU A 340 20.31 3.64 6.76
C GLU A 340 19.32 4.82 6.65
N ALA A 341 19.58 5.77 5.74
CA ALA A 341 18.65 6.87 5.49
C ALA A 341 17.28 6.41 4.98
N ASP A 342 17.25 5.38 4.13
CA ASP A 342 16.02 4.79 3.60
C ASP A 342 15.32 3.92 4.65
N ARG A 343 16.07 3.22 5.52
CA ARG A 343 15.48 2.50 6.68
C ARG A 343 14.75 3.43 7.63
N ARG A 344 15.33 4.59 7.96
CA ARG A 344 14.66 5.61 8.77
C ARG A 344 13.35 6.07 8.14
N ARG A 345 13.32 6.28 6.82
CA ARG A 345 12.08 6.64 6.12
C ARG A 345 11.06 5.49 6.12
N ALA A 346 11.48 4.25 5.87
CA ALA A 346 10.60 3.09 5.92
C ALA A 346 10.01 2.89 7.32
N ARG A 347 10.81 3.05 8.37
CA ARG A 347 10.38 3.04 9.76
C ARG A 347 9.37 4.15 10.05
N TRP A 348 9.66 5.39 9.66
CA TRP A 348 8.69 6.48 9.81
C TRP A 348 7.36 6.17 9.10
N LEU A 349 7.42 5.68 7.85
CA LEU A 349 6.25 5.27 7.08
C LEU A 349 5.48 4.12 7.73
N LEU A 350 6.16 3.15 8.34
CA LEU A 350 5.53 2.04 9.06
C LEU A 350 4.63 2.57 10.18
N TYR A 351 5.15 3.43 11.06
CA TYR A 351 4.34 4.04 12.12
C TYR A 351 3.19 4.88 11.55
N ARG A 352 3.45 5.67 10.49
CA ARG A 352 2.38 6.46 9.83
C ARG A 352 1.29 5.58 9.23
N ALA A 353 1.64 4.43 8.68
CA ALA A 353 0.69 3.46 8.12
C ALA A 353 -0.18 2.85 9.23
N LEU A 354 0.42 2.45 10.35
CA LEU A 354 -0.31 1.93 11.51
C LEU A 354 -1.27 2.97 12.09
N ASP A 355 -0.78 4.21 12.31
CA ASP A 355 -1.58 5.34 12.79
C ASP A 355 -2.72 5.67 11.82
N ARG A 356 -2.44 5.64 10.52
CA ARG A 356 -3.42 5.90 9.46
C ARG A 356 -4.58 4.93 9.53
N TYR A 357 -4.27 3.63 9.66
CA TYR A 357 -5.31 2.62 9.74
C TYR A 357 -6.14 2.75 11.02
N GLN A 358 -5.48 2.97 12.15
CA GLN A 358 -6.16 3.18 13.43
C GLN A 358 -7.13 4.38 13.35
N TRP A 359 -6.67 5.50 12.79
CA TRP A 359 -7.52 6.67 12.55
C TRP A 359 -8.71 6.36 11.62
N LEU A 360 -8.51 5.56 10.57
CA LEU A 360 -9.60 5.15 9.67
C LEU A 360 -10.65 4.30 10.43
N VAL A 361 -10.21 3.36 11.26
CA VAL A 361 -11.09 2.54 12.10
C VAL A 361 -11.89 3.41 13.07
N GLU A 362 -11.24 4.34 13.77
CA GLU A 362 -11.87 5.29 14.71
C GLU A 362 -12.89 6.21 14.04
N LYS A 363 -12.66 6.58 12.77
CA LYS A 363 -13.61 7.34 11.95
C LYS A 363 -14.72 6.48 11.34
N GLY A 364 -14.80 5.21 11.72
CA GLY A 364 -15.83 4.29 11.25
C GLY A 364 -15.63 3.92 9.79
N LEU A 365 -14.43 3.47 9.41
CA LEU A 365 -14.19 2.84 8.11
C LEU A 365 -15.16 1.67 7.92
N LYS A 366 -16.26 1.89 7.21
CA LYS A 366 -17.30 0.88 6.92
C LYS A 366 -17.13 0.21 5.54
N LYS A 367 -15.96 0.35 4.91
CA LYS A 367 -15.75 -0.05 3.51
C LYS A 367 -14.42 -0.78 3.35
N SER A 368 -14.41 -1.78 2.46
CA SER A 368 -13.21 -2.55 2.10
C SER A 368 -12.18 -1.75 1.28
N THR A 369 -12.49 -0.49 0.95
CA THR A 369 -11.65 0.43 0.20
C THR A 369 -11.70 1.86 0.74
N ARG A 370 -10.65 2.63 0.46
CA ARG A 370 -10.63 4.08 0.70
C ARG A 370 -11.41 4.84 -0.39
N TYR A 371 -11.92 6.03 -0.05
CA TYR A 371 -12.63 6.93 -0.98
C TYR A 371 -13.92 6.34 -1.60
N GLY A 372 -14.50 5.32 -0.96
CA GLY A 372 -15.74 4.68 -1.41
C GLY A 372 -15.64 4.03 -2.79
N ILE A 373 -14.44 3.68 -3.25
CA ILE A 373 -14.26 2.99 -4.53
C ILE A 373 -14.82 1.57 -4.41
N ARG A 374 -15.85 1.19 -5.16
CA ARG A 374 -16.32 -0.20 -5.12
C ARG A 374 -15.27 -1.10 -5.78
N PRO A 375 -14.58 -2.00 -5.04
CA PRO A 375 -13.68 -2.96 -5.67
C PRO A 375 -14.51 -3.96 -6.46
N LEU A 376 -13.93 -4.56 -7.51
CA LEU A 376 -14.58 -5.67 -8.21
C LEU A 376 -14.64 -6.95 -7.35
N SER A 377 -13.85 -7.04 -6.27
CA SER A 377 -13.95 -8.13 -5.31
C SER A 377 -14.90 -7.76 -4.16
N ASP A 378 -16.07 -8.40 -4.12
CA ASP A 378 -17.11 -8.24 -3.10
C ASP A 378 -16.73 -8.93 -1.76
N MET A 379 -15.61 -8.52 -1.14
CA MET A 379 -15.37 -8.89 0.26
C MET A 379 -16.21 -7.97 1.15
N ASP A 380 -16.96 -8.57 2.07
CA ASP A 380 -17.67 -7.86 3.12
C ASP A 380 -16.72 -6.87 3.83
N PRO A 381 -17.10 -5.58 3.99
CA PRO A 381 -16.25 -4.58 4.60
C PRO A 381 -15.75 -4.91 6.01
N ASP A 382 -16.60 -5.48 6.86
CA ASP A 382 -16.24 -5.79 8.24
C ASP A 382 -15.24 -6.93 8.27
N VAL A 383 -15.44 -7.94 7.42
CA VAL A 383 -14.47 -9.01 7.19
C VAL A 383 -13.12 -8.44 6.71
N ALA A 384 -13.13 -7.54 5.73
CA ALA A 384 -11.91 -6.94 5.19
C ALA A 384 -11.14 -6.17 6.27
N ASN A 385 -11.85 -5.40 7.10
CA ASN A 385 -11.28 -4.66 8.21
C ASN A 385 -10.68 -5.60 9.27
N GLN A 386 -11.40 -6.66 9.67
CA GLN A 386 -10.88 -7.63 10.64
C GLN A 386 -9.58 -8.30 10.17
N ILE A 387 -9.53 -8.72 8.90
CA ILE A 387 -8.34 -9.34 8.30
C ILE A 387 -7.18 -8.33 8.26
N THR A 388 -7.48 -7.08 7.92
CA THR A 388 -6.48 -6.01 7.85
C THR A 388 -5.91 -5.73 9.24
N ASP A 389 -6.76 -5.59 10.24
CA ASP A 389 -6.36 -5.29 11.63
C ASP A 389 -5.46 -6.39 12.20
N ALA A 390 -5.88 -7.66 12.10
CA ALA A 390 -5.09 -8.80 12.54
C ALA A 390 -3.71 -8.84 11.87
N ARG A 391 -3.66 -8.56 10.55
CA ARG A 391 -2.40 -8.54 9.79
C ARG A 391 -1.50 -7.39 10.19
N LEU A 392 -2.04 -6.20 10.42
CA LEU A 392 -1.25 -5.06 10.89
C LEU A 392 -0.68 -5.32 12.29
N GLY A 393 -1.41 -6.00 13.17
CA GLY A 393 -0.89 -6.49 14.46
C GLY A 393 0.27 -7.48 14.28
N ALA A 394 0.14 -8.43 13.34
CA ALA A 394 1.22 -9.35 12.99
C ALA A 394 2.48 -8.62 12.47
N HIS A 395 2.31 -7.59 11.63
CA HIS A 395 3.44 -6.79 11.13
C HIS A 395 4.05 -5.87 12.21
N ALA A 396 3.23 -5.32 13.11
CA ALA A 396 3.70 -4.51 14.24
C ALA A 396 4.54 -5.37 15.20
N SER A 397 4.04 -6.55 15.60
CA SER A 397 4.80 -7.51 16.42
C SER A 397 6.09 -7.99 15.75
N ALA A 398 6.08 -8.22 14.43
CA ALA A 398 7.29 -8.59 13.70
C ALA A 398 8.34 -7.46 13.69
N ALA A 399 7.90 -6.21 13.49
CA ALA A 399 8.77 -5.04 13.58
C ALA A 399 9.31 -4.84 15.01
N ALA A 400 8.48 -5.07 16.04
CA ALA A 400 8.88 -4.98 17.43
C ALA A 400 9.91 -6.07 17.79
N LEU A 401 9.69 -7.31 17.37
CA LEU A 401 10.64 -8.42 17.52
C LEU A 401 11.98 -8.12 16.81
N ALA A 402 11.93 -7.46 15.66
CA ALA A 402 13.11 -7.00 14.93
C ALA A 402 13.78 -5.75 15.56
N GLN A 403 13.25 -5.24 16.68
CA GLN A 403 13.72 -4.04 17.39
C GLN A 403 13.78 -2.81 16.47
N VAL A 404 12.77 -2.65 15.62
CA VAL A 404 12.59 -1.42 14.85
C VAL A 404 12.33 -0.28 15.84
N GLY A 405 13.32 0.60 16.00
CA GLY A 405 13.21 1.75 16.91
C GLY A 405 12.12 2.78 16.51
N PRO A 406 12.07 3.95 17.16
CA PRO A 406 11.00 4.93 16.99
C PRO A 406 11.02 5.58 15.60
N PRO A 407 9.88 6.16 15.13
CA PRO A 407 9.75 6.72 13.78
C PRO A 407 10.79 7.80 13.43
N GLY A 408 11.35 8.49 14.43
CA GLY A 408 12.26 9.61 14.24
C GLY A 408 11.54 10.87 13.73
N ARG A 409 12.30 11.84 13.20
CA ARG A 409 11.75 13.09 12.65
C ARG A 409 11.04 12.84 11.32
N THR A 410 9.98 13.61 11.07
CA THR A 410 9.29 13.65 9.76
C THR A 410 10.30 13.92 8.64
N PRO A 411 10.43 13.00 7.66
CA PRO A 411 11.33 13.23 6.55
C PRO A 411 10.90 14.43 5.69
N GLY A 412 11.85 15.00 4.94
CA GLY A 412 11.53 15.98 3.90
C GLY A 412 10.80 15.36 2.71
N GLY A 413 10.26 16.21 1.84
CA GLY A 413 9.57 15.77 0.62
C GLY A 413 10.46 14.97 -0.33
N TRP A 414 9.85 14.00 -1.02
CA TRP A 414 10.48 13.15 -2.01
C TRP A 414 9.68 13.09 -3.33
N SER A 415 10.38 12.67 -4.39
CA SER A 415 9.76 12.37 -5.67
C SER A 415 10.48 11.23 -6.37
N TRP A 416 9.77 10.50 -7.23
CA TRP A 416 10.34 9.47 -8.07
C TRP A 416 9.80 9.55 -9.50
N TRP A 417 10.69 9.42 -10.49
CA TRP A 417 10.34 9.39 -11.91
C TRP A 417 10.67 8.04 -12.53
N ASP A 418 9.64 7.35 -13.01
CA ASP A 418 9.78 6.19 -13.88
C ASP A 418 9.61 6.64 -15.34
N GLY A 419 10.73 6.79 -16.06
CA GLY A 419 10.75 7.32 -17.42
C GLY A 419 10.10 6.43 -18.46
N GLU A 420 10.12 5.11 -18.25
CA GLU A 420 9.53 4.13 -19.16
C GLU A 420 8.01 4.16 -19.10
N ARG A 421 7.46 4.23 -17.88
CA ARG A 421 6.02 4.37 -17.65
C ARG A 421 5.53 5.82 -17.66
N ARG A 422 6.46 6.76 -17.76
CA ARG A 422 6.27 8.21 -17.66
C ARG A 422 5.42 8.57 -16.43
N ARG A 423 5.82 8.02 -15.28
CA ARG A 423 5.15 8.21 -13.99
C ARG A 423 6.01 9.06 -13.07
N LEU A 424 5.46 10.18 -12.60
CA LEU A 424 6.05 11.01 -11.55
C LEU A 424 5.24 10.87 -10.28
N THR A 425 5.89 10.61 -9.16
CA THR A 425 5.30 10.66 -7.84
C THR A 425 5.93 11.77 -7.04
N VAL A 426 5.11 12.47 -6.25
CA VAL A 426 5.56 13.57 -5.39
C VAL A 426 4.86 13.43 -4.06
N SER A 427 5.61 13.53 -2.97
CA SER A 427 5.07 13.34 -1.63
C SER A 427 5.88 14.19 -0.67
N ASN A 428 5.21 15.02 0.12
CA ASN A 428 5.82 15.88 1.14
C ASN A 428 4.88 16.01 2.35
N PRO A 429 5.33 16.63 3.46
CA PRO A 429 4.52 16.74 4.66
C PRO A 429 3.18 17.47 4.50
N ARG A 430 2.96 18.23 3.41
CA ARG A 430 1.70 18.95 3.15
C ARG A 430 0.77 18.26 2.16
N TYR A 431 1.32 17.48 1.22
CA TYR A 431 0.52 16.81 0.21
C TYR A 431 1.25 15.68 -0.50
N SER A 432 0.47 14.83 -1.16
CA SER A 432 0.96 13.86 -2.12
C SER A 432 0.21 13.95 -3.45
N ALA A 433 0.93 13.74 -4.55
CA ALA A 433 0.41 13.80 -5.90
C ALA A 433 1.14 12.81 -6.82
N ALA A 434 0.50 12.45 -7.93
CA ALA A 434 1.16 11.68 -8.96
C ALA A 434 0.66 12.05 -10.35
N LEU A 435 1.58 12.04 -11.32
CA LEU A 435 1.30 12.10 -12.74
C LEU A 435 1.55 10.71 -13.31
N ILE A 436 0.57 10.16 -14.01
CA ILE A 436 0.68 8.85 -14.64
C ILE A 436 0.26 8.94 -16.09
N THR A 437 0.90 8.15 -16.94
CA THR A 437 0.39 7.87 -18.29
C THR A 437 -1.03 7.30 -18.18
N PRO A 438 -1.96 7.66 -19.09
CA PRO A 438 -3.28 7.04 -19.11
C PRO A 438 -3.20 5.52 -19.07
N ILE A 439 -4.00 4.88 -18.23
CA ILE A 439 -4.09 3.41 -18.13
C ILE A 439 -5.43 2.95 -18.70
N ASN A 440 -5.41 1.98 -19.61
CA ASN A 440 -6.62 1.49 -20.29
C ASN A 440 -7.71 0.97 -19.34
N ARG A 441 -7.32 0.32 -18.23
CA ARG A 441 -8.26 -0.33 -17.30
C ARG A 441 -9.00 0.62 -16.36
N ILE A 442 -8.45 1.79 -16.08
CA ILE A 442 -9.02 2.73 -15.09
C ILE A 442 -9.45 4.05 -15.75
N GLY A 443 -8.90 4.35 -16.94
CA GLY A 443 -9.26 5.49 -17.75
C GLY A 443 -9.03 6.86 -17.09
N TYR A 444 -8.06 6.94 -16.19
CA TYR A 444 -7.49 8.19 -15.66
C TYR A 444 -5.97 8.24 -15.92
N GLY A 445 -5.37 9.40 -15.71
CA GLY A 445 -3.99 9.71 -16.14
C GLY A 445 -3.96 10.66 -17.33
N GLY A 446 -2.77 11.14 -17.68
CA GLY A 446 -2.56 12.19 -18.68
C GLY A 446 -1.50 13.17 -18.21
N LEU A 447 -1.67 14.43 -18.61
CA LEU A 447 -0.82 15.56 -18.22
C LEU A 447 -1.35 16.29 -16.98
N GLU A 448 -2.17 15.64 -16.15
CA GLU A 448 -2.72 16.21 -14.93
C GLU A 448 -2.45 15.29 -13.75
N PRO A 449 -2.35 15.83 -12.52
CA PRO A 449 -2.28 15.00 -11.32
C PRO A 449 -3.43 14.00 -11.30
N ALA A 450 -3.08 12.73 -11.42
CA ALA A 450 -3.97 11.58 -11.39
C ALA A 450 -4.66 11.46 -10.02
N ARG A 451 -3.95 11.94 -8.99
CA ARG A 451 -4.45 12.17 -7.63
C ARG A 451 -3.72 13.37 -7.02
N PHE A 452 -4.41 14.03 -6.10
CA PHE A 452 -3.87 15.08 -5.26
C PHE A 452 -4.58 15.01 -3.90
N VAL A 453 -3.81 14.70 -2.87
CA VAL A 453 -4.28 14.50 -1.50
C VAL A 453 -3.48 15.36 -0.54
N ASP A 454 -4.08 15.79 0.56
CA ASP A 454 -3.41 16.60 1.59
C ASP A 454 -2.49 15.75 2.50
N SER A 455 -1.95 16.38 3.55
CA SER A 455 -1.09 15.77 4.57
C SER A 455 -1.78 14.65 5.36
N GLU A 456 -3.12 14.72 5.45
CA GLU A 456 -3.98 13.72 6.04
C GLU A 456 -4.47 12.69 4.99
N GLY A 457 -3.98 12.75 3.76
CA GLY A 457 -4.41 11.87 2.67
C GLY A 457 -5.88 12.06 2.28
N ARG A 458 -6.54 13.13 2.69
CA ARG A 458 -7.88 13.46 2.20
C ARG A 458 -7.77 13.95 0.77
N ALA A 459 -8.72 13.56 -0.07
CA ALA A 459 -8.68 13.88 -1.48
C ALA A 459 -9.05 15.36 -1.69
N ILE A 460 -8.18 16.10 -2.38
CA ILE A 460 -8.44 17.50 -2.75
C ILE A 460 -9.21 17.54 -4.08
N THR A 461 -8.61 16.94 -5.12
CA THR A 461 -9.22 16.82 -6.45
C THR A 461 -9.69 15.39 -6.70
N SER A 462 -9.84 14.96 -7.95
CA SER A 462 -10.10 13.53 -8.21
C SER A 462 -8.95 12.66 -7.70
N VAL A 463 -9.26 11.53 -7.07
CA VAL A 463 -8.29 10.43 -6.86
C VAL A 463 -8.22 9.48 -8.04
N GLY A 464 -8.76 9.84 -9.21
CA GLY A 464 -8.86 8.99 -10.41
C GLY A 464 -10.32 8.59 -10.71
N SER A 465 -10.75 8.78 -11.96
CA SER A 465 -11.85 8.07 -12.64
C SER A 465 -12.08 8.68 -14.03
N THR A 466 -12.85 7.99 -14.87
CA THR A 466 -13.21 8.41 -16.24
C THR A 466 -14.21 9.56 -16.33
N SER A 467 -15.01 9.79 -15.31
CA SER A 467 -16.22 10.64 -15.35
C SER A 467 -15.99 12.13 -15.04
N SER A 468 -14.90 12.48 -14.36
CA SER A 468 -14.56 13.88 -14.05
C SER A 468 -13.09 14.14 -14.36
N GLN A 469 -12.82 14.50 -15.61
CA GLN A 469 -11.46 14.78 -16.08
C GLN A 469 -11.01 16.16 -15.57
N ALA A 470 -9.86 16.22 -14.91
CA ALA A 470 -9.20 17.50 -14.65
C ALA A 470 -8.51 18.01 -15.92
N GLY A 471 -8.02 19.25 -15.86
CA GLY A 471 -7.16 19.81 -16.89
C GLY A 471 -7.89 20.54 -18.01
N MET A 472 -7.14 20.82 -19.06
CA MET A 472 -7.52 21.72 -20.13
C MET A 472 -8.00 20.99 -21.39
N ARG A 473 -9.10 21.47 -21.93
CA ARG A 473 -9.62 21.15 -23.27
C ARG A 473 -9.46 22.38 -24.16
N ALA A 474 -8.98 22.19 -25.38
CA ALA A 474 -8.93 23.22 -26.41
C ALA A 474 -9.66 22.77 -27.68
N SER A 475 -10.51 23.62 -28.23
CA SER A 475 -11.25 23.34 -29.47
C SER A 475 -11.29 24.54 -30.43
N VAL A 476 -11.25 24.28 -31.73
CA VAL A 476 -11.37 25.29 -32.81
C VAL A 476 -12.52 24.87 -33.72
N GLY A 477 -13.49 25.76 -33.95
CA GLY A 477 -14.69 25.43 -34.75
C GLY A 477 -15.44 24.19 -34.24
N GLY A 478 -15.48 23.98 -32.92
CA GLY A 478 -16.08 22.79 -32.29
C GLY A 478 -15.20 21.53 -32.28
N ARG A 479 -14.17 21.45 -33.13
CA ARG A 479 -13.24 20.32 -33.19
C ARG A 479 -12.22 20.36 -32.06
N LEU A 480 -12.00 19.23 -31.39
CA LEU A 480 -10.98 19.08 -30.35
C LEU A 480 -9.56 19.17 -30.96
N VAL A 481 -8.74 20.09 -30.47
CA VAL A 481 -7.33 20.28 -30.91
C VAL A 481 -6.31 20.00 -29.80
N GLY A 482 -6.77 19.85 -28.55
CA GLY A 482 -5.92 19.47 -27.43
C GLY A 482 -6.71 19.07 -26.20
N LEU A 483 -6.19 18.08 -25.47
CA LEU A 483 -6.78 17.55 -24.25
C LEU A 483 -5.67 17.05 -23.32
N THR A 484 -5.66 17.51 -22.07
CA THR A 484 -4.61 17.14 -21.11
C THR A 484 -4.95 15.92 -20.27
N GLN A 485 -6.23 15.57 -20.11
CA GLN A 485 -6.70 14.37 -19.42
C GLN A 485 -7.97 13.81 -20.07
N GLY A 486 -8.11 12.49 -20.10
CA GLY A 486 -9.28 11.81 -20.67
C GLY A 486 -9.03 10.38 -21.13
N ARG A 487 -9.92 9.85 -21.99
CA ARG A 487 -9.84 8.46 -22.48
C ARG A 487 -8.49 8.23 -23.17
N TYR A 488 -7.89 7.07 -22.88
CA TYR A 488 -6.53 6.67 -23.25
C TYR A 488 -6.16 7.05 -24.69
N GLN A 489 -7.00 6.68 -25.66
CA GLN A 489 -6.73 6.85 -27.09
C GLN A 489 -6.69 8.32 -27.53
N THR A 490 -7.55 9.17 -26.95
CA THR A 490 -7.60 10.61 -27.26
C THR A 490 -6.39 11.35 -26.69
N VAL A 491 -5.88 10.91 -25.54
CA VAL A 491 -4.80 11.57 -24.82
C VAL A 491 -3.43 11.10 -25.32
N LEU A 492 -3.21 9.79 -25.48
CA LEU A 492 -1.90 9.26 -25.85
C LEU A 492 -1.45 9.60 -27.26
N ASN A 493 -2.38 9.63 -28.22
CA ASN A 493 -2.06 10.06 -29.58
C ASN A 493 -1.58 11.52 -29.62
N GLY A 494 -1.90 12.32 -28.59
CA GLY A 494 -1.49 13.70 -28.44
C GLY A 494 -0.27 13.94 -27.55
N ILE A 495 0.06 13.03 -26.61
CA ILE A 495 1.15 13.24 -25.64
C ILE A 495 2.52 12.95 -26.26
N ARG A 496 3.31 14.01 -26.48
CA ARG A 496 4.71 13.91 -26.91
C ARG A 496 5.67 14.50 -25.87
N GLY A 497 6.75 13.74 -25.59
CA GLY A 497 7.96 14.22 -24.92
C GLY A 497 7.79 14.68 -23.47
N TRP A 498 7.54 13.75 -22.54
CA TRP A 498 7.71 14.03 -21.11
C TRP A 498 9.17 14.38 -20.83
N ARG A 499 9.41 15.59 -20.32
CA ARG A 499 10.77 16.09 -20.01
C ARG A 499 10.86 16.42 -18.52
N PRO A 500 11.33 15.47 -17.67
CA PRO A 500 11.66 15.80 -16.29
C PRO A 500 12.82 16.79 -16.28
N ARG A 501 12.74 17.84 -15.44
CA ARG A 501 13.84 18.82 -15.28
C ARG A 501 14.53 18.72 -13.92
N ARG A 502 13.79 18.33 -12.88
CA ARG A 502 14.30 18.03 -11.53
C ARG A 502 13.51 16.83 -11.00
N VAL A 503 14.19 15.75 -10.64
CA VAL A 503 13.59 14.52 -10.08
C VAL A 503 14.50 13.98 -8.97
N GLY A 504 13.92 13.41 -7.92
CA GLY A 504 14.69 12.88 -6.77
C GLY A 504 14.77 13.80 -5.55
N GLY A 505 14.15 14.99 -5.60
CA GLY A 505 13.97 15.91 -4.46
C GLY A 505 12.53 16.44 -4.37
N GLY A 506 12.16 17.08 -3.26
CA GLY A 506 10.77 17.50 -2.95
C GLY A 506 10.13 18.56 -3.86
N SER A 507 10.88 19.10 -4.83
CA SER A 507 10.38 20.11 -5.78
C SER A 507 10.62 19.70 -7.25
N PRO A 508 10.02 18.60 -7.73
CA PRO A 508 10.20 18.20 -9.12
C PRO A 508 9.49 19.14 -10.09
N SER A 509 9.90 19.09 -11.35
CA SER A 509 9.17 19.76 -12.44
C SER A 509 9.19 18.92 -13.71
N ILE A 510 8.07 18.95 -14.42
CA ILE A 510 7.87 18.15 -15.62
C ILE A 510 6.97 18.86 -16.62
N GLY A 511 7.29 18.73 -17.90
CA GLY A 511 6.46 19.26 -18.97
C GLY A 511 6.25 18.26 -20.09
N ALA A 512 5.12 18.40 -20.77
CA ALA A 512 4.74 17.58 -21.91
C ALA A 512 3.72 18.32 -22.77
N ARG A 513 3.54 17.87 -24.02
CA ARG A 513 2.59 18.46 -24.96
C ARG A 513 1.46 17.47 -25.24
N GLY A 514 0.21 17.91 -25.19
CA GLY A 514 -1.00 17.17 -25.58
C GLY A 514 -1.74 17.88 -26.72
N GLY A 515 -1.43 17.54 -27.98
CA GLY A 515 -1.95 18.26 -29.15
C GLY A 515 -1.46 19.72 -29.20
N ALA A 516 -2.38 20.69 -29.23
CA ALA A 516 -2.05 22.12 -29.22
C ALA A 516 -1.70 22.71 -27.83
N ILE A 517 -1.76 21.90 -26.76
CA ILE A 517 -1.56 22.35 -25.38
C ILE A 517 -0.19 21.89 -24.88
N LEU A 518 0.64 22.82 -24.41
CA LEU A 518 1.83 22.53 -23.61
C LEU A 518 1.48 22.67 -22.13
N VAL A 519 1.82 21.66 -21.34
CA VAL A 519 1.61 21.66 -19.88
C VAL A 519 2.94 21.57 -19.18
N ARG A 520 3.12 22.36 -18.12
CA ARG A 520 4.25 22.26 -17.21
C ARG A 520 3.76 22.26 -15.77
N HIS A 521 4.24 21.31 -14.98
CA HIS A 521 4.05 21.29 -13.53
C HIS A 521 5.36 21.63 -12.83
N ASP A 522 5.28 22.52 -11.84
CA ASP A 522 6.33 22.77 -10.87
C ASP A 522 5.75 22.46 -9.48
N PHE A 523 6.32 21.47 -8.81
CA PHE A 523 5.93 21.04 -7.47
C PHE A 523 6.85 21.71 -6.46
N THR A 524 6.29 22.18 -5.34
CA THR A 524 7.07 22.68 -4.19
C THR A 524 6.46 22.11 -2.90
N PRO A 525 7.14 22.21 -1.74
CA PRO A 525 6.57 21.76 -0.48
C PRO A 525 5.24 22.43 -0.10
N ARG A 526 4.89 23.57 -0.72
CA ARG A 526 3.68 24.34 -0.39
C ARG A 526 2.57 24.26 -1.43
N GLN A 527 2.89 23.99 -2.69
CA GLN A 527 1.94 24.13 -3.79
C GLN A 527 2.33 23.32 -5.02
N ILE A 528 1.34 23.10 -5.89
CA ILE A 528 1.53 22.64 -7.27
C ILE A 528 1.22 23.83 -8.18
N THR A 529 2.15 24.16 -9.08
CA THR A 529 1.94 25.18 -10.12
C THR A 529 1.85 24.50 -11.46
N THR A 530 0.68 24.55 -12.10
CA THR A 530 0.46 24.05 -13.46
C THR A 530 0.34 25.22 -14.43
N ARG A 531 1.18 25.25 -15.45
CA ARG A 531 1.14 26.22 -16.55
C ARG A 531 0.68 25.53 -17.81
N TYR A 532 -0.35 26.10 -18.42
CA TYR A 532 -0.89 25.71 -19.70
C TYR A 532 -0.55 26.76 -20.73
N GLU A 533 -0.14 26.31 -21.91
CA GLU A 533 0.06 27.18 -23.05
C GLU A 533 -0.64 26.56 -24.26
N VAL A 534 -1.66 27.25 -24.76
CA VAL A 534 -2.44 26.83 -25.93
C VAL A 534 -1.90 27.53 -27.16
N ARG A 535 -1.45 26.77 -28.16
CA ARG A 535 -0.83 27.27 -29.40
C ARG A 535 -1.77 27.34 -30.59
N ALA A 536 -3.04 26.99 -30.42
CA ALA A 536 -4.03 27.07 -31.49
C ALA A 536 -4.64 28.48 -31.55
N ARG A 537 -4.74 29.05 -32.76
CA ARG A 537 -5.49 30.30 -33.02
C ARG A 537 -6.99 30.02 -32.94
N ASN A 538 -7.77 30.99 -32.51
CA ASN A 538 -9.24 30.89 -32.40
C ASN A 538 -9.70 29.72 -31.51
N ALA A 539 -8.89 29.36 -30.52
CA ALA A 539 -9.20 28.25 -29.63
C ALA A 539 -10.13 28.69 -28.50
N ARG A 540 -11.20 27.93 -28.30
CA ARG A 540 -11.97 27.94 -27.07
C ARG A 540 -11.30 26.99 -26.07
N THR A 541 -10.99 27.50 -24.89
CA THR A 541 -10.34 26.74 -23.82
C THR A 541 -11.29 26.52 -22.65
N GLU A 542 -11.33 25.30 -22.15
CA GLU A 542 -12.06 24.93 -20.94
C GLU A 542 -11.12 24.25 -19.96
N LEU A 543 -10.85 24.90 -18.82
CA LEU A 543 -10.13 24.30 -17.70
C LEU A 543 -11.14 23.69 -16.74
N ARG A 544 -10.97 22.39 -16.46
CA ARG A 544 -11.82 21.59 -15.58
C ARG A 544 -11.05 21.27 -14.30
N ILE A 545 -11.62 21.60 -13.15
CA ILE A 545 -11.04 21.28 -11.85
C ILE A 545 -12.07 20.49 -11.03
N PRO A 546 -11.96 19.16 -10.99
CA PRO A 546 -12.82 18.33 -10.17
C PRO A 546 -12.38 18.38 -8.72
N PHE A 547 -13.35 18.49 -7.81
CA PHE A 547 -13.16 18.38 -6.37
C PHE A 547 -13.74 17.07 -5.87
N TRP A 548 -13.06 16.50 -4.88
CA TRP A 548 -13.55 15.31 -4.22
C TRP A 548 -14.68 15.63 -3.25
N GLY A 549 -15.74 14.82 -3.28
CA GLY A 549 -16.91 14.97 -2.43
C GLY A 549 -17.76 16.22 -2.73
N LYS A 550 -18.72 16.48 -1.85
CA LYS A 550 -19.56 17.69 -1.91
C LYS A 550 -18.77 18.84 -1.31
N LEU A 551 -18.69 19.96 -2.02
CA LEU A 551 -18.13 21.19 -1.48
C LEU A 551 -19.13 21.83 -0.51
N THR A 552 -18.71 22.03 0.74
CA THR A 552 -19.46 22.66 1.83
C THR A 552 -19.24 24.18 1.88
N LYS A 553 -18.06 24.66 1.46
CA LYS A 553 -17.78 26.09 1.27
C LYS A 553 -17.13 26.35 -0.08
N ARG A 554 -17.48 27.49 -0.70
CA ARG A 554 -16.99 27.92 -2.01
C ARG A 554 -16.93 29.43 -2.04
N GLU A 555 -15.73 29.97 -2.22
CA GLU A 555 -15.51 31.40 -2.42
C GLU A 555 -14.78 31.58 -3.74
N VAL A 556 -15.29 32.46 -4.61
CA VAL A 556 -14.64 32.82 -5.87
C VAL A 556 -14.49 34.34 -5.89
N THR A 557 -13.26 34.81 -5.78
CA THR A 557 -12.92 36.22 -5.80
C THR A 557 -12.24 36.55 -7.13
N LYS A 558 -12.73 37.57 -7.84
CA LYS A 558 -12.00 38.13 -8.98
C LYS A 558 -10.74 38.82 -8.46
N ILE A 559 -9.61 38.54 -9.08
CA ILE A 559 -8.33 39.22 -8.83
C ILE A 559 -7.89 39.90 -10.13
N ARG A 560 -6.95 40.85 -10.04
CA ARG A 560 -6.48 41.68 -11.18
C ARG A 560 -6.38 40.92 -12.50
N ASP A 561 -5.73 39.75 -12.47
CA ASP A 561 -5.43 38.94 -13.66
C ASP A 561 -6.05 37.53 -13.62
N GLY A 562 -7.18 37.36 -12.92
CA GLY A 562 -7.90 36.08 -12.93
C GLY A 562 -8.80 35.83 -11.72
N LEU A 563 -8.73 34.62 -11.15
CA LEU A 563 -9.61 34.15 -10.08
C LEU A 563 -8.82 33.58 -8.90
N ARG A 564 -9.25 33.92 -7.69
CA ARG A 564 -8.90 33.19 -6.46
C ARG A 564 -10.10 32.35 -6.06
N ILE A 565 -9.86 31.08 -5.77
CA ILE A 565 -10.90 30.12 -5.38
C ILE A 565 -10.49 29.49 -4.06
N ARG A 566 -11.38 29.51 -3.08
CA ARG A 566 -11.20 28.79 -1.82
C ARG A 566 -12.35 27.83 -1.63
N THR A 567 -12.04 26.59 -1.30
CA THR A 567 -13.05 25.56 -1.09
C THR A 567 -12.79 24.74 0.14
N GLU A 568 -13.87 24.23 0.72
CA GLU A 568 -13.88 23.19 1.75
C GLU A 568 -14.84 22.08 1.31
N ASN A 569 -14.44 20.82 1.46
CA ASN A 569 -15.30 19.67 1.14
C ASN A 569 -15.86 19.00 2.40
N THR A 570 -16.75 18.02 2.21
CA THR A 570 -17.33 17.22 3.30
C THR A 570 -16.33 16.41 4.11
N GLU A 571 -15.11 16.21 3.61
CA GLU A 571 -14.01 15.57 4.36
C GLU A 571 -13.19 16.59 5.16
N GLY A 572 -13.53 17.89 5.12
CA GLY A 572 -12.79 18.97 5.79
C GLY A 572 -11.52 19.41 5.05
N THR A 573 -11.32 18.94 3.82
CA THR A 573 -10.17 19.31 3.00
C THR A 573 -10.31 20.74 2.52
N LYS A 574 -9.28 21.57 2.75
CA LYS A 574 -9.26 22.99 2.35
C LYS A 574 -8.21 23.22 1.28
N VAL A 575 -8.59 23.92 0.21
CA VAL A 575 -7.67 24.28 -0.87
C VAL A 575 -7.90 25.70 -1.35
N GLU A 576 -6.79 26.40 -1.57
CA GLU A 576 -6.75 27.66 -2.31
C GLU A 576 -6.22 27.40 -3.71
N MET A 577 -6.88 27.97 -4.71
CA MET A 577 -6.42 27.98 -6.08
C MET A 577 -6.35 29.40 -6.61
N LEU A 578 -5.22 29.73 -7.23
CA LEU A 578 -5.04 30.97 -7.98
C LEU A 578 -4.97 30.62 -9.45
N ILE A 579 -5.94 31.10 -10.22
CA ILE A 579 -6.01 30.93 -11.67
C ILE A 579 -5.70 32.28 -12.28
N ARG A 580 -4.57 32.39 -12.99
CA ARG A 580 -4.17 33.58 -13.73
C ARG A 580 -4.16 33.27 -15.22
N SER A 581 -4.65 34.19 -16.01
CA SER A 581 -4.71 34.03 -17.46
C SER A 581 -4.26 35.32 -18.12
N GLU A 582 -3.54 35.20 -19.23
CA GLU A 582 -3.15 36.35 -20.07
C GLU A 582 -4.36 37.06 -20.69
N ARG A 583 -5.53 36.41 -20.68
CA ARG A 583 -6.81 36.93 -21.19
C ARG A 583 -7.91 36.83 -20.14
N PRO A 584 -8.98 37.63 -20.26
CA PRO A 584 -10.14 37.54 -19.38
C PRO A 584 -10.69 36.11 -19.33
N ILE A 585 -11.01 35.66 -18.12
CA ILE A 585 -11.60 34.35 -17.86
C ILE A 585 -12.95 34.52 -17.17
N SER A 586 -13.91 33.67 -17.53
CA SER A 586 -15.15 33.49 -16.77
C SER A 586 -15.15 32.14 -16.07
N GLY A 587 -15.63 32.10 -14.82
CA GLY A 587 -15.65 30.91 -13.99
C GLY A 587 -17.08 30.53 -13.60
N GLN A 588 -17.42 29.25 -13.68
CA GLN A 588 -18.72 28.71 -13.25
C GLN A 588 -18.55 27.33 -12.60
N TRP A 589 -19.34 27.05 -11.57
CA TRP A 589 -19.41 25.72 -10.95
C TRP A 589 -20.46 24.86 -11.63
N ARG A 590 -20.16 23.57 -11.84
CA ARG A 590 -21.13 22.57 -12.27
C ARG A 590 -21.06 21.33 -11.40
N SER A 591 -22.23 20.81 -11.06
CA SER A 591 -22.35 19.47 -10.49
C SER A 591 -22.17 18.45 -11.62
N ILE A 592 -21.26 17.51 -11.46
CA ILE A 592 -21.18 16.33 -12.32
C ILE A 592 -21.61 15.17 -11.43
N GLY A 593 -22.70 14.49 -11.81
CA GLY A 593 -23.41 13.50 -10.99
C GLY A 593 -22.57 12.34 -10.47
N GLU A 594 -23.25 11.36 -9.87
CA GLU A 594 -22.59 10.22 -9.23
C GLU A 594 -21.78 9.38 -10.24
N VAL A 595 -20.60 8.94 -9.81
CA VAL A 595 -19.75 8.04 -10.59
C VAL A 595 -20.12 6.61 -10.19
N ARG A 596 -20.42 5.73 -11.16
CA ARG A 596 -20.78 4.32 -10.90
C ARG A 596 -19.80 3.54 -9.99
N SER A 597 -18.59 4.06 -9.75
CA SER A 597 -17.57 3.49 -8.88
C SER A 597 -17.28 4.28 -7.60
N SER A 598 -18.02 5.35 -7.27
CA SER A 598 -17.80 6.18 -6.07
C SER A 598 -19.11 6.79 -5.58
N PRO A 599 -19.49 6.60 -4.30
CA PRO A 599 -20.64 7.26 -3.72
C PRO A 599 -20.29 8.73 -3.51
N GLY A 600 -20.93 9.59 -4.30
CA GLY A 600 -20.80 11.04 -4.16
C GLY A 600 -20.89 11.79 -5.47
N THR A 601 -21.63 12.89 -5.43
CA THR A 601 -21.62 13.92 -6.48
C THR A 601 -20.25 14.61 -6.50
N ARG A 602 -19.63 14.72 -7.68
CA ARG A 602 -18.37 15.47 -7.84
C ARG A 602 -18.68 16.89 -8.29
N THR A 603 -18.11 17.88 -7.60
CA THR A 603 -18.24 19.27 -8.05
C THR A 603 -17.09 19.61 -8.98
N VAL A 604 -17.38 20.12 -10.19
CA VAL A 604 -16.35 20.55 -11.14
C VAL A 604 -16.43 22.07 -11.33
N PHE A 605 -15.30 22.74 -11.15
CA PHE A 605 -15.17 24.13 -11.57
C PHE A 605 -14.75 24.20 -13.03
N LEU A 606 -15.49 24.99 -13.81
CA LEU A 606 -15.21 25.25 -15.21
C LEU A 606 -14.74 26.68 -15.37
N VAL A 607 -13.54 26.85 -15.90
CA VAL A 607 -13.06 28.16 -16.38
C VAL A 607 -13.06 28.16 -17.89
N ARG A 608 -13.75 29.13 -18.48
CA ARG A 608 -13.84 29.31 -19.92
C ARG A 608 -13.05 30.53 -20.35
N GLY A 609 -12.34 30.37 -21.46
CA GLY A 609 -11.64 31.44 -22.16
C GLY A 609 -11.78 31.25 -23.68
N SER A 610 -11.67 32.35 -24.41
CA SER A 610 -11.53 32.35 -25.87
C SER A 610 -10.23 33.07 -26.24
N SER A 611 -9.56 32.58 -27.27
CA SER A 611 -8.36 33.26 -27.78
C SER A 611 -8.34 33.34 -29.29
N SER A 612 -7.89 34.49 -29.82
CA SER A 612 -7.50 34.71 -31.21
C SER A 612 -6.04 34.33 -31.50
N GLY A 613 -5.27 33.89 -30.48
CA GLY A 613 -3.83 33.61 -30.58
C GLY A 613 -3.31 32.74 -29.42
N ARG A 614 -1.98 32.70 -29.24
CA ARG A 614 -1.34 31.96 -28.13
C ARG A 614 -1.86 32.48 -26.79
N THR A 615 -2.19 31.57 -25.87
CA THR A 615 -2.64 31.93 -24.52
C THR A 615 -2.00 31.07 -23.46
N GLY A 616 -1.47 31.74 -22.44
CA GLY A 616 -1.02 31.17 -21.18
C GLY A 616 -2.10 31.19 -20.09
N THR A 617 -2.25 30.07 -19.38
CA THR A 617 -3.02 29.99 -18.13
C THR A 617 -2.16 29.35 -17.06
N THR A 618 -2.04 29.99 -15.90
CA THR A 618 -1.32 29.45 -14.75
C THR A 618 -2.31 29.13 -13.63
N VAL A 619 -2.24 27.92 -13.10
CA VAL A 619 -3.01 27.45 -11.95
C VAL A 619 -2.04 27.13 -10.83
N VAL A 620 -2.21 27.78 -9.68
CA VAL A 620 -1.47 27.48 -8.45
C VAL A 620 -2.45 26.85 -7.47
N MET A 621 -2.23 25.60 -7.07
CA MET A 621 -3.03 24.91 -6.07
C MET A 621 -2.26 24.76 -4.77
N ARG A 622 -2.86 25.19 -3.66
CA ARG A 622 -2.30 25.16 -2.30
C ARG A 622 -3.26 24.42 -1.36
N PRO A 623 -2.87 23.25 -0.84
CA PRO A 623 -3.54 22.69 0.32
C PRO A 623 -3.41 23.68 1.48
N LEU A 624 -4.53 23.98 2.13
CA LEU A 624 -4.59 24.87 3.30
C LEU A 624 -4.75 24.10 4.61
N SER A 625 -5.13 22.83 4.52
CA SER A 625 -5.33 21.91 5.63
C SER A 625 -4.04 21.31 6.16
#